data_AF-A0A537XVN0-F1
#
_entry.id   AF-A0A537XVN0-F1
#
_cell.length_a   1.000
_cell.length_b   1.000
_cell.length_c   1.000
_cell.angle_alpha   90.00
_cell.angle_beta   90.00
_cell.angle_gamma   90.00
#
_symmetry.space_group_name_H-M   'P 1'
#
loop_
_entity.id
_entity.type
_entity.pdbx_description
1 polymer ?
#
loop_
_entity_poly.entity_id
_entity_poly.type
_entity_poly.pdbx_seq_one_letter_code
_entity_poly.pdbx_strand_id
1 'polypeptide(L)'
;MRLIFLKMHLKDGALRFHLDERKGQEKIGDLYDWERLHHIHTFARCFYTGCSISPEGAGVVAALPVRSATLPERFDFADNYQAQTMLVRLDDIALLTVFDDCGGAFSWLSQKIERFTGPLSELQLREVFVEMAWLNWHLKERPVLGVDIDLVNEICRFTCDLPAKPELQKLDYGLRGRLYESALGHLFPFVRGVGLTDEETLAAVKAGKFTLLFDKDGKFIMDFDLVKRSDPAT
;
A
#
# COMPACT_ATOMS: atom_id res chain seq x y z
N MET A 1 8.55 3.23 -9.18
CA MET A 1 7.19 2.97 -8.63
C MET A 1 6.20 4.10 -8.93
N ARG A 2 6.52 5.38 -8.64
CA ARG A 2 5.64 6.54 -8.93
C ARG A 2 5.06 6.60 -10.35
N LEU A 3 5.87 6.30 -11.38
CA LEU A 3 5.40 6.27 -12.77
C LEU A 3 4.34 5.18 -13.03
N ILE A 4 4.43 4.02 -12.37
CA ILE A 4 3.46 2.94 -12.50
C ILE A 4 2.13 3.40 -11.90
N PHE A 5 2.17 3.88 -10.65
CA PHE A 5 1.00 4.41 -9.96
C PHE A 5 0.31 5.51 -10.76
N LEU A 6 1.07 6.49 -11.26
CA LEU A 6 0.53 7.56 -12.08
C LEU A 6 -0.13 7.03 -13.36
N LYS A 7 0.53 6.12 -14.09
CA LYS A 7 -0.01 5.58 -15.35
C LYS A 7 -1.30 4.79 -15.12
N MET A 8 -1.40 4.05 -14.02
CA MET A 8 -2.62 3.35 -13.64
C MET A 8 -3.78 4.35 -13.46
N HIS A 9 -3.58 5.38 -12.63
CA HIS A 9 -4.65 6.35 -12.35
C HIS A 9 -4.97 7.28 -13.54
N LEU A 10 -4.01 7.52 -14.45
CA LEU A 10 -4.29 8.20 -15.71
C LEU A 10 -5.16 7.33 -16.64
N LYS A 11 -4.95 6.01 -16.64
CA LYS A 11 -5.74 5.09 -17.46
C LYS A 11 -7.21 5.10 -17.03
N ASP A 12 -7.49 5.27 -15.75
CA ASP A 12 -8.83 5.37 -15.19
C ASP A 12 -9.62 6.59 -15.70
N GLY A 13 -8.94 7.63 -16.19
CA GLY A 13 -9.57 8.73 -16.92
C GLY A 13 -10.14 8.35 -18.30
N ALA A 14 -9.84 7.15 -18.78
CA ALA A 14 -10.43 6.57 -20.00
C ALA A 14 -11.41 5.42 -19.72
N LEU A 15 -11.51 4.96 -18.47
CA LEU A 15 -12.36 3.84 -18.08
C LEU A 15 -13.66 4.35 -17.45
N ARG A 16 -14.78 3.78 -17.87
CA ARG A 16 -16.10 4.12 -17.33
C ARG A 16 -16.24 3.53 -15.93
N PHE A 17 -16.85 4.29 -15.03
CA PHE A 17 -17.25 3.80 -13.73
C PHE A 17 -18.36 2.74 -13.85
N HIS A 18 -19.27 2.94 -14.82
CA HIS A 18 -20.31 1.98 -15.17
C HIS A 18 -20.07 1.37 -16.56
N LEU A 19 -19.99 0.04 -16.61
CA LEU A 19 -19.96 -0.70 -17.89
C LEU A 19 -21.28 -0.57 -18.66
N ASP A 20 -22.40 -0.50 -17.94
CA ASP A 20 -23.72 -0.24 -18.53
C ASP A 20 -23.95 1.27 -18.67
N GLU A 21 -24.07 1.72 -19.91
CA GLU A 21 -24.18 3.15 -20.23
C GLU A 21 -25.43 3.84 -19.69
N ARG A 22 -26.45 3.05 -19.36
CA ARG A 22 -27.71 3.55 -18.81
C ARG A 22 -27.57 4.00 -17.36
N LYS A 23 -26.53 3.53 -16.66
CA LYS A 23 -26.29 3.84 -15.25
C LYS A 23 -25.47 5.13 -15.07
N GLY A 24 -24.82 5.61 -16.12
CA GLY A 24 -24.00 6.80 -16.08
C GLY A 24 -22.89 6.82 -17.13
N GLN A 25 -22.27 7.99 -17.29
CA GLN A 25 -21.17 8.25 -18.23
C GLN A 25 -19.88 8.68 -17.51
N GLU A 26 -19.91 8.71 -16.18
CA GLU A 26 -18.79 9.02 -15.30
C GLU A 26 -17.65 8.04 -15.52
N LYS A 27 -16.43 8.54 -15.38
CA LYS A 27 -15.20 7.77 -15.47
C LYS A 27 -14.67 7.47 -14.08
N ILE A 28 -13.88 6.41 -13.95
CA ILE A 28 -13.23 6.06 -12.67
C ILE A 28 -12.33 7.22 -12.22
N GLY A 29 -11.62 7.85 -13.17
CA GLY A 29 -10.76 8.99 -12.90
C GLY A 29 -11.47 10.25 -12.39
N ASP A 30 -12.81 10.34 -12.50
CA ASP A 30 -13.57 11.48 -11.97
C ASP A 30 -13.60 11.48 -10.43
N LEU A 31 -13.25 10.35 -9.79
CA LEU A 31 -13.14 10.22 -8.34
C LEU A 31 -11.80 10.73 -7.78
N TYR A 32 -10.85 11.10 -8.64
CA TYR A 32 -9.51 11.47 -8.22
C TYR A 32 -9.36 12.97 -8.02
N ASP A 33 -8.65 13.31 -6.96
CA ASP A 33 -8.00 14.59 -6.77
C ASP A 33 -6.72 14.63 -7.65
N TRP A 34 -6.82 15.31 -8.78
CA TRP A 34 -5.74 15.47 -9.74
C TRP A 34 -4.57 16.30 -9.19
N GLU A 35 -4.79 17.14 -8.19
CA GLU A 35 -3.74 17.91 -7.53
C GLU A 35 -2.78 16.96 -6.79
N ARG A 36 -3.32 15.95 -6.10
CA ARG A 36 -2.50 14.90 -5.46
C ARG A 36 -1.66 14.11 -6.47
N LEU A 37 -2.24 13.81 -7.64
CA LEU A 37 -1.51 13.11 -8.72
C LEU A 37 -0.47 14.02 -9.38
N HIS A 38 -0.66 15.34 -9.37
CA HIS A 38 0.31 16.29 -9.91
C HIS A 38 1.67 16.16 -9.21
N HIS A 39 1.70 16.06 -7.87
CA HIS A 39 2.96 15.90 -7.14
C HIS A 39 3.71 14.62 -7.54
N ILE A 40 3.00 13.51 -7.67
CA ILE A 40 3.57 12.24 -8.12
C ILE A 40 4.12 12.35 -9.55
N HIS A 41 3.38 13.02 -10.43
CA HIS A 41 3.80 13.28 -11.81
C HIS A 41 5.06 14.13 -11.87
N THR A 42 5.12 15.22 -11.10
CA THR A 42 6.27 16.12 -11.08
C THR A 42 7.50 15.35 -10.58
N PHE A 43 7.36 14.53 -9.53
CA PHE A 43 8.43 13.64 -9.07
C PHE A 43 8.82 12.57 -10.11
N ALA A 44 7.86 11.90 -10.73
CA ALA A 44 8.13 10.86 -11.74
C ALA A 44 8.92 11.39 -12.94
N ARG A 45 8.82 12.71 -13.20
CA ARG A 45 9.51 13.40 -14.29
C ARG A 45 10.87 13.98 -13.94
N CYS A 46 11.31 13.97 -12.68
CA CYS A 46 12.62 14.52 -12.29
C CYS A 46 13.77 14.03 -13.19
N PHE A 47 13.75 12.73 -13.53
CA PHE A 47 14.76 12.10 -14.39
C PHE A 47 14.79 12.67 -15.82
N TYR A 48 13.69 13.21 -16.30
CA TYR A 48 13.58 13.83 -17.62
C TYR A 48 13.83 15.35 -17.56
N THR A 49 13.40 16.02 -16.49
CA THR A 49 13.50 17.48 -16.37
C THR A 49 14.84 17.96 -15.83
N GLY A 50 15.68 17.07 -15.31
CA GLY A 50 16.93 17.43 -14.64
C GLY A 50 16.74 18.02 -13.25
N CYS A 51 15.51 18.04 -12.73
CA CYS A 51 15.23 18.47 -11.37
C CYS A 51 15.82 17.47 -10.37
N SER A 52 16.57 17.97 -9.40
CA SER A 52 17.08 17.18 -8.27
C SER A 52 15.99 16.89 -7.25
N ILE A 53 16.12 15.81 -6.49
CA ILE A 53 15.21 15.45 -5.40
C ILE A 53 15.98 15.55 -4.09
N SER A 54 15.43 16.26 -3.09
CA SER A 54 16.02 16.27 -1.75
C SER A 54 15.98 14.87 -1.13
N PRO A 55 16.97 14.48 -0.30
CA PRO A 55 16.96 13.17 0.35
C PRO A 55 15.66 12.86 1.10
N GLU A 56 15.06 13.85 1.75
CA GLU A 56 13.82 13.75 2.51
C GLU A 56 12.62 13.50 1.59
N GLY A 57 12.57 14.19 0.45
CA GLY A 57 11.48 14.06 -0.53
C GLY A 57 11.46 12.71 -1.26
N ALA A 58 12.57 11.96 -1.25
CA ALA A 58 12.65 10.67 -1.93
C ALA A 58 11.60 9.66 -1.40
N GLY A 59 11.31 9.73 -0.10
CA GLY A 59 10.46 8.78 0.62
C GLY A 59 11.10 7.41 0.73
N VAL A 60 10.28 6.39 1.00
CA VAL A 60 10.75 5.02 1.23
C VAL A 60 10.19 4.06 0.18
N VAL A 61 11.05 3.17 -0.30
CA VAL A 61 10.67 1.93 -0.98
C VAL A 61 11.18 0.77 -0.14
N ALA A 62 10.25 0.04 0.49
CA ALA A 62 10.58 -1.17 1.24
C ALA A 62 10.68 -2.35 0.27
N ALA A 63 11.81 -3.06 0.29
CA ALA A 63 12.01 -4.32 -0.42
C ALA A 63 11.92 -5.47 0.58
N LEU A 64 10.95 -6.37 0.39
CA LEU A 64 10.66 -7.45 1.33
C LEU A 64 10.75 -8.81 0.63
N PRO A 65 11.42 -9.81 1.23
CA PRO A 65 11.46 -11.16 0.68
C PRO A 65 10.09 -11.84 0.86
N VAL A 66 9.65 -12.55 -0.17
CA VAL A 66 8.37 -13.25 -0.24
C VAL A 66 8.60 -14.71 -0.60
N ARG A 67 7.92 -15.61 0.10
CA ARG A 67 7.94 -17.04 -0.20
C ARG A 67 6.90 -17.34 -1.28
N SER A 68 7.35 -17.57 -2.51
CA SER A 68 6.51 -18.03 -3.63
C SER A 68 6.16 -19.51 -3.51
N ALA A 69 5.30 -19.87 -2.55
CA ALA A 69 4.93 -21.27 -2.30
C ALA A 69 3.48 -21.57 -2.65
N THR A 70 2.56 -20.60 -2.51
CA THR A 70 1.15 -20.94 -2.38
C THR A 70 0.31 -20.54 -3.59
N LEU A 71 0.56 -19.38 -4.20
CA LEU A 71 -0.10 -18.97 -5.44
C LEU A 71 0.75 -19.34 -6.66
N PRO A 72 0.14 -19.81 -7.77
CA PRO A 72 0.86 -20.07 -9.02
C PRO A 72 1.46 -18.80 -9.62
N GLU A 73 0.78 -17.67 -9.40
CA GLU A 73 1.19 -16.37 -9.93
C GLU A 73 2.33 -15.78 -9.09
N ARG A 74 3.44 -15.49 -9.75
CA ARG A 74 4.64 -14.87 -9.17
C ARG A 74 4.63 -13.34 -9.28
N PHE A 75 3.53 -12.78 -9.74
CA PHE A 75 3.30 -11.35 -9.85
C PHE A 75 2.16 -10.98 -8.89
N ASP A 76 2.30 -9.85 -8.22
CA ASP A 76 1.20 -9.24 -7.49
C ASP A 76 1.26 -7.73 -7.62
N PHE A 77 0.10 -7.10 -7.78
CA PHE A 77 -0.08 -5.66 -7.79
C PHE A 77 -1.22 -5.28 -6.85
N ALA A 78 -0.98 -4.27 -6.02
CA ALA A 78 -2.01 -3.63 -5.23
C ALA A 78 -1.71 -2.14 -5.12
N ASP A 79 -2.75 -1.32 -5.11
CA ASP A 79 -2.63 0.08 -4.78
C ASP A 79 -3.83 0.57 -3.97
N ASN A 80 -3.62 1.68 -3.29
CA ASN A 80 -4.67 2.42 -2.63
C ASN A 80 -4.49 3.89 -2.95
N TYR A 81 -5.38 4.43 -3.78
CA TYR A 81 -5.34 5.83 -4.17
C TYR A 81 -5.40 6.76 -2.96
N GLN A 82 -6.37 6.56 -2.06
CA GLN A 82 -6.60 7.54 -1.00
C GLN A 82 -5.46 7.56 0.03
N ALA A 83 -4.81 6.41 0.27
CA ALA A 83 -3.62 6.27 1.10
C ALA A 83 -2.31 6.35 0.31
N GLN A 84 -2.34 6.68 -0.99
CA GLN A 84 -1.16 6.88 -1.84
C GLN A 84 -0.10 5.77 -1.71
N THR A 85 -0.56 4.52 -1.56
CA THR A 85 0.30 3.35 -1.27
C THR A 85 0.25 2.39 -2.44
N MET A 86 1.38 1.76 -2.76
CA MET A 86 1.47 0.74 -3.81
C MET A 86 2.36 -0.43 -3.41
N LEU A 87 1.94 -1.62 -3.83
CA LEU A 87 2.63 -2.89 -3.76
C LEU A 87 2.87 -3.42 -5.17
N VAL A 88 4.10 -3.86 -5.44
CA VAL A 88 4.44 -4.68 -6.61
C VAL A 88 5.30 -5.84 -6.16
N ARG A 89 4.87 -7.07 -6.41
CA ARG A 89 5.68 -8.27 -6.23
C ARG A 89 6.15 -8.80 -7.57
N LEU A 90 7.43 -9.14 -7.63
CA LEU A 90 8.07 -9.85 -8.73
C LEU A 90 8.83 -11.04 -8.15
N ASP A 91 8.31 -12.24 -8.39
CA ASP A 91 8.79 -13.49 -7.83
C ASP A 91 8.89 -13.48 -6.30
N ASP A 92 10.09 -13.56 -5.76
CA ASP A 92 10.40 -13.66 -4.34
C ASP A 92 10.72 -12.31 -3.69
N ILE A 93 10.52 -11.20 -4.41
CA ILE A 93 10.71 -9.84 -3.89
C ILE A 93 9.45 -9.01 -4.09
N ALA A 94 9.02 -8.35 -3.02
CA ALA A 94 8.00 -7.33 -3.06
C ALA A 94 8.57 -5.94 -2.79
N LEU A 95 8.09 -4.97 -3.55
CA LEU A 95 8.35 -3.55 -3.36
C LEU A 95 7.09 -2.88 -2.84
N LEU A 96 7.23 -2.09 -1.78
CA LEU A 96 6.15 -1.38 -1.13
C LEU A 96 6.54 0.10 -0.97
N THR A 97 5.64 1.04 -1.25
CA THR A 97 5.94 2.47 -1.10
C THR A 97 4.70 3.30 -0.82
N VAL A 98 4.89 4.45 -0.16
CA VAL A 98 3.92 5.52 0.03
C VAL A 98 4.46 6.77 -0.67
N PHE A 99 3.60 7.48 -1.42
CA PHE A 99 4.06 8.55 -2.29
C PHE A 99 4.05 9.95 -1.67
N ASP A 100 3.27 10.16 -0.61
CA ASP A 100 2.94 11.49 -0.06
C ASP A 100 3.36 11.68 1.40
N ASP A 101 4.17 10.78 1.96
CA ASP A 101 4.50 10.78 3.39
C ASP A 101 5.98 10.94 3.73
N CYS A 102 6.86 11.05 2.73
CA CYS A 102 8.32 11.11 2.88
C CYS A 102 8.88 10.04 3.86
N GLY A 103 8.24 8.86 3.96
CA GLY A 103 8.65 7.76 4.84
C GLY A 103 7.96 7.71 6.22
N GLY A 104 7.01 8.60 6.50
CA GLY A 104 6.31 8.69 7.79
C GLY A 104 5.57 7.41 8.20
N ALA A 105 4.88 6.72 7.29
CA ALA A 105 4.23 5.45 7.59
C ALA A 105 5.27 4.35 7.85
N PHE A 106 6.35 4.36 7.06
CA PHE A 106 7.40 3.35 7.17
C PHE A 106 8.13 3.41 8.52
N SER A 107 8.34 4.60 9.10
CA SER A 107 9.00 4.71 10.42
C SER A 107 8.25 4.00 11.56
N TRP A 108 6.93 3.80 11.41
CA TRP A 108 6.12 3.01 12.34
C TRP A 108 6.08 1.54 11.94
N LEU A 109 5.99 1.25 10.64
CA LEU A 109 5.97 -0.11 10.12
C LEU A 109 7.29 -0.85 10.35
N SER A 110 8.42 -0.16 10.32
CA SER A 110 9.75 -0.74 10.50
C SER A 110 9.87 -1.51 11.81
N GLN A 111 9.22 -1.04 12.88
CA GLN A 111 9.16 -1.72 14.19
C GLN A 111 8.53 -3.12 14.11
N LYS A 112 7.57 -3.32 13.18
CA LYS A 112 6.99 -4.65 12.91
C LYS A 112 7.94 -5.47 12.03
N ILE A 113 8.51 -4.86 10.98
CA ILE A 113 9.41 -5.53 10.05
C ILE A 113 10.66 -6.08 10.75
N GLU A 114 11.21 -5.35 11.73
CA GLU A 114 12.37 -5.79 12.53
C GLU A 114 12.13 -7.10 13.29
N ARG A 115 10.87 -7.49 13.49
CA ARG A 115 10.49 -8.74 14.16
C ARG A 115 10.29 -9.91 13.19
N PHE A 116 10.38 -9.69 11.89
CA PHE A 116 10.24 -10.76 10.91
C PHE A 116 11.45 -11.68 10.96
N THR A 117 11.20 -12.98 11.10
CA THR A 117 12.28 -13.99 11.18
C THR A 117 12.48 -14.76 9.87
N GLY A 118 11.83 -14.32 8.78
CA GLY A 118 11.90 -14.96 7.48
C GLY A 118 11.06 -14.25 6.40
N PRO A 119 10.98 -14.83 5.20
CA PRO A 119 10.19 -14.26 4.10
C PRO A 119 8.69 -14.30 4.41
N LEU A 120 7.97 -13.32 3.90
CA LEU A 120 6.51 -13.20 4.03
C LEU A 120 5.80 -14.22 3.13
N SER A 121 4.66 -14.75 3.58
CA SER A 121 3.69 -15.38 2.67
C SER A 121 2.95 -14.33 1.84
N GLU A 122 2.23 -14.74 0.80
CA GLU A 122 1.43 -13.82 -0.02
C GLU A 122 0.38 -13.06 0.80
N LEU A 123 -0.26 -13.71 1.77
CA LEU A 123 -1.26 -13.07 2.61
C LEU A 123 -0.64 -12.12 3.64
N GLN A 124 0.50 -12.49 4.22
CA GLN A 124 1.26 -11.60 5.09
C GLN A 124 1.70 -10.34 4.34
N LEU A 125 2.10 -10.47 3.08
CA LEU A 125 2.43 -9.33 2.24
C LEU A 125 1.24 -8.37 2.05
N ARG A 126 0.02 -8.90 1.86
CA ARG A 126 -1.21 -8.08 1.82
C ARG A 126 -1.46 -7.36 3.14
N GLU A 127 -1.19 -8.00 4.27
CA GLU A 127 -1.25 -7.31 5.57
C GLU A 127 -0.25 -6.16 5.66
N VAL A 128 1.02 -6.37 5.25
CA VAL A 128 2.03 -5.30 5.30
C VAL A 128 1.61 -4.11 4.42
N PHE A 129 1.04 -4.37 3.24
CA PHE A 129 0.43 -3.34 2.39
C PHE A 129 -0.68 -2.56 3.12
N VAL A 130 -1.60 -3.28 3.77
CA VAL A 130 -2.70 -2.68 4.55
C VAL A 130 -2.19 -1.84 5.71
N GLU A 131 -1.20 -2.35 6.45
CA GLU A 131 -0.56 -1.63 7.55
C GLU A 131 0.07 -0.34 7.07
N MET A 132 0.76 -0.35 5.93
CA MET A 132 1.39 0.86 5.41
C MET A 132 0.36 1.90 4.97
N ALA A 133 -0.70 1.48 4.26
CA ALA A 133 -1.80 2.36 3.89
C ALA A 133 -2.54 2.92 5.12
N TRP A 134 -2.78 2.07 6.12
CA TRP A 134 -3.44 2.45 7.36
C TRP A 134 -2.61 3.44 8.18
N LEU A 135 -1.30 3.20 8.32
CA LEU A 135 -0.39 4.11 9.01
C LEU A 135 -0.28 5.45 8.28
N ASN A 136 -0.18 5.46 6.94
CA ASN A 136 -0.18 6.70 6.17
C ASN A 136 -1.45 7.51 6.42
N TRP A 137 -2.63 6.87 6.43
CA TRP A 137 -3.90 7.54 6.73
C TRP A 137 -3.91 8.24 8.09
N HIS A 138 -3.19 7.68 9.06
CA HIS A 138 -3.18 8.15 10.43
C HIS A 138 -2.03 9.10 10.77
N LEU A 139 -1.21 9.52 9.81
CA LEU A 139 -0.26 10.59 10.04
C LEU A 139 -1.00 11.86 10.44
N LYS A 140 -0.68 12.37 11.64
CA LYS A 140 -1.32 13.56 12.22
C LYS A 140 -0.92 14.82 11.46
N GLU A 141 0.37 14.92 11.14
CA GLU A 141 0.94 15.97 10.31
C GLU A 141 1.59 15.30 9.10
N ARG A 142 1.29 15.82 7.90
CA ARG A 142 1.87 15.34 6.64
C ARG A 142 3.04 16.25 6.25
N PRO A 143 4.06 15.72 5.57
CA PRO A 143 5.08 16.56 4.97
C PRO A 143 4.49 17.51 3.94
N VAL A 144 5.09 18.69 3.80
CA VAL A 144 4.75 19.63 2.73
C VAL A 144 5.72 19.41 1.59
N LEU A 145 5.20 18.97 0.45
CA LEU A 145 5.99 18.77 -0.76
C LEU A 145 6.05 20.07 -1.57
N GLY A 146 7.24 20.40 -2.05
CA GLY A 146 7.50 21.64 -2.78
C GLY A 146 8.45 21.46 -3.95
N VAL A 147 8.56 22.52 -4.75
CA VAL A 147 9.57 22.64 -5.81
C VAL A 147 10.20 24.03 -5.72
N ASP A 148 11.49 24.05 -5.47
CA ASP A 148 12.32 25.25 -5.53
C ASP A 148 12.85 25.41 -6.95
N ILE A 149 12.66 26.61 -7.52
CA ILE A 149 13.13 26.97 -8.85
C ILE A 149 14.02 28.20 -8.74
N ASP A 150 15.28 28.06 -9.11
CA ASP A 150 16.22 29.15 -9.31
C ASP A 150 16.43 29.36 -10.81
N LEU A 151 15.82 30.42 -11.35
CA LEU A 151 15.90 30.75 -12.78
C LEU A 151 17.27 31.30 -13.20
N VAL A 152 18.05 31.84 -12.26
CA VAL A 152 19.36 32.43 -12.57
C VAL A 152 20.41 31.34 -12.71
N ASN A 153 20.37 30.35 -11.81
CA ASN A 153 21.32 29.23 -11.81
C ASN A 153 20.76 27.99 -12.55
N GLU A 154 19.56 28.09 -13.13
CA GLU A 154 18.85 26.98 -13.79
C GLU A 154 18.69 25.74 -12.89
N ILE A 155 18.49 25.95 -11.59
CA ILE A 155 18.35 24.88 -10.61
C ILE A 155 16.86 24.61 -10.37
N CYS A 156 16.49 23.33 -10.44
CA CYS A 156 15.20 22.84 -9.99
C CYS A 156 15.42 21.78 -8.91
N ARG A 157 14.75 21.92 -7.76
CA ARG A 157 14.85 20.99 -6.64
C ARG A 157 13.48 20.68 -6.07
N PHE A 158 13.16 19.41 -5.93
CA PHE A 158 12.04 18.96 -5.12
C PHE A 158 12.42 18.99 -3.65
N THR A 159 11.60 19.64 -2.86
CA THR A 159 11.78 19.81 -1.42
C THR A 159 10.66 19.10 -0.67
N CYS A 160 10.97 18.67 0.55
CA CYS A 160 10.01 18.09 1.48
C CYS A 160 10.28 18.71 2.85
N ASP A 161 9.32 19.47 3.36
CA ASP A 161 9.34 19.95 4.74
C ASP A 161 8.69 18.89 5.62
N LEU A 162 9.52 18.21 6.41
CA LEU A 162 9.07 17.18 7.34
C LEU A 162 8.44 17.83 8.59
N PRO A 163 7.39 17.21 9.17
CA PRO A 163 6.89 17.63 10.47
C PRO A 163 7.98 17.49 11.53
N ALA A 164 8.05 18.43 12.46
CA ALA A 164 9.09 18.47 13.50
C ALA A 164 9.08 17.21 14.38
N LYS A 165 7.90 16.59 14.56
CA LYS A 165 7.73 15.33 15.27
C LYS A 165 6.74 14.43 14.52
N PRO A 166 7.13 13.23 14.09
CA PRO A 166 6.20 12.29 13.50
C PRO A 166 5.23 11.77 14.57
N GLU A 167 3.94 11.95 14.34
CA GLU A 167 2.87 11.51 15.25
C GLU A 167 1.75 10.83 14.46
N LEU A 168 1.13 9.85 15.10
CA LEU A 168 -0.10 9.24 14.62
C LEU A 168 -1.30 9.82 15.36
N GLN A 169 -2.37 10.12 14.63
CA GLN A 169 -3.67 10.35 15.22
C GLN A 169 -4.25 9.04 15.79
N LYS A 170 -5.38 9.13 16.50
CA LYS A 170 -6.06 7.95 17.03
C LYS A 170 -6.37 6.97 15.89
N LEU A 171 -5.88 5.74 16.04
CA LEU A 171 -6.02 4.69 15.04
C LEU A 171 -7.48 4.22 14.90
N ASP A 172 -8.02 4.31 13.69
CA ASP A 172 -9.32 3.75 13.28
C ASP A 172 -9.13 2.32 12.78
N TYR A 173 -9.44 1.36 13.65
CA TYR A 173 -9.40 -0.07 13.31
C TYR A 173 -10.53 -0.47 12.35
N GLY A 174 -11.64 0.27 12.29
CA GLY A 174 -12.67 0.05 11.27
C GLY A 174 -12.14 0.36 9.87
N LEU A 175 -11.32 1.41 9.72
CA LEU A 175 -10.60 1.67 8.47
C LEU A 175 -9.61 0.55 8.15
N ARG A 176 -8.83 0.08 9.14
CA ARG A 176 -7.93 -1.05 8.95
C ARG A 176 -8.68 -2.26 8.38
N GLY A 177 -9.83 -2.60 8.95
CA GLY A 177 -10.66 -3.72 8.47
C GLY A 177 -11.14 -3.55 7.02
N ARG A 178 -11.61 -2.36 6.63
CA ARG A 178 -12.02 -2.06 5.24
C ARG A 178 -10.85 -2.16 4.27
N LEU A 179 -9.68 -1.64 4.64
CA LEU A 179 -8.46 -1.76 3.84
C LEU A 179 -8.06 -3.23 3.68
N TYR A 180 -8.16 -4.02 4.75
CA TYR A 180 -7.83 -5.43 4.75
C TYR A 180 -8.78 -6.25 3.87
N GLU A 181 -10.09 -6.03 3.97
CA GLU A 181 -11.11 -6.66 3.11
C GLU A 181 -10.85 -6.33 1.63
N SER A 182 -10.55 -5.06 1.32
CA SER A 182 -10.22 -4.62 -0.04
C SER A 182 -8.92 -5.24 -0.56
N ALA A 183 -7.88 -5.34 0.28
CA ALA A 183 -6.58 -5.84 -0.13
C ALA A 183 -6.56 -7.35 -0.32
N LEU A 184 -7.36 -8.10 0.46
CA LEU A 184 -7.53 -9.52 0.27
C LEU A 184 -8.40 -9.82 -0.94
N GLY A 185 -9.48 -9.08 -1.17
CA GLY A 185 -10.37 -9.26 -2.32
C GLY A 185 -10.77 -10.73 -2.52
N HIS A 186 -10.36 -11.32 -3.65
CA HIS A 186 -10.63 -12.72 -3.98
C HIS A 186 -9.89 -13.74 -3.10
N LEU A 187 -8.84 -13.32 -2.38
CA LEU A 187 -8.09 -14.17 -1.45
C LEU A 187 -8.79 -14.33 -0.10
N PHE A 188 -9.76 -13.47 0.21
CA PHE A 188 -10.46 -13.45 1.48
C PHE A 188 -11.01 -14.83 1.92
N PRO A 189 -11.65 -15.64 1.04
CA PRO A 189 -12.18 -16.95 1.43
C PRO A 189 -11.15 -17.99 1.87
N PHE A 190 -9.86 -17.73 1.64
CA PHE A 190 -8.76 -18.63 2.03
C PHE A 190 -8.07 -18.21 3.33
N VAL A 191 -8.49 -17.09 3.93
CA VAL A 191 -7.96 -16.62 5.20
C VAL A 191 -8.68 -17.33 6.34
N ARG A 192 -7.93 -18.01 7.21
CA ARG A 192 -8.45 -18.62 8.44
C ARG A 192 -7.62 -18.21 9.64
N GLY A 193 -8.28 -17.79 10.71
CA GLY A 193 -7.64 -17.68 12.01
C GLY A 193 -7.42 -19.06 12.62
N VAL A 194 -6.25 -19.28 13.21
CA VAL A 194 -5.98 -20.52 13.95
C VAL A 194 -6.96 -20.62 15.12
N GLY A 195 -7.79 -21.67 15.10
CA GLY A 195 -8.81 -21.89 16.14
C GLY A 195 -10.05 -20.99 16.02
N LEU A 196 -10.22 -20.26 14.91
CA LEU A 196 -11.41 -19.46 14.64
C LEU A 196 -12.26 -20.11 13.54
N THR A 197 -13.57 -19.94 13.65
CA THR A 197 -14.51 -20.19 12.56
C THR A 197 -14.34 -19.15 11.43
N ASP A 198 -14.93 -19.43 10.27
CA ASP A 198 -14.91 -18.49 9.13
C ASP A 198 -15.63 -17.18 9.48
N GLU A 199 -16.72 -17.26 10.25
CA GLU A 199 -17.48 -16.10 10.71
C GLU A 199 -16.69 -15.27 11.72
N GLU A 200 -16.01 -15.89 12.67
CA GLU A 200 -15.13 -15.21 13.63
C GLU A 200 -13.93 -14.57 12.94
N THR A 201 -13.34 -15.26 11.95
CA THR A 201 -12.24 -14.71 11.14
C THR A 201 -12.72 -13.46 10.39
N LEU A 202 -13.88 -13.53 9.74
CA LEU A 202 -14.48 -12.40 9.05
C LEU A 202 -14.80 -11.23 9.98
N ALA A 203 -15.38 -11.51 11.15
CA ALA A 203 -15.65 -10.50 12.16
C ALA A 203 -14.36 -9.82 12.65
N ALA A 204 -13.30 -10.60 12.89
CA ALA A 204 -12.00 -10.08 13.31
C ALA A 204 -11.34 -9.22 12.23
N VAL A 205 -11.42 -9.61 10.95
CA VAL A 205 -10.91 -8.81 9.82
C VAL A 205 -11.68 -7.50 9.73
N LYS A 206 -13.02 -7.54 9.72
CA LYS A 206 -13.85 -6.33 9.64
C LYS A 206 -13.66 -5.40 10.83
N ALA A 207 -13.40 -5.95 12.02
CA ALA A 207 -13.07 -5.18 13.21
C ALA A 207 -11.63 -4.60 13.18
N GLY A 208 -10.82 -4.95 12.18
CA GLY A 208 -9.42 -4.55 12.07
C GLY A 208 -8.51 -5.20 13.11
N LYS A 209 -8.95 -6.27 13.78
CA LYS A 209 -8.20 -6.93 14.86
C LYS A 209 -7.48 -8.19 14.43
N PHE A 210 -7.66 -8.60 13.18
CA PHE A 210 -7.02 -9.78 12.62
C PHE A 210 -5.57 -9.51 12.19
N THR A 211 -4.69 -10.48 12.39
CA THR A 211 -3.30 -10.43 11.93
C THR A 211 -2.83 -11.82 11.50
N LEU A 212 -1.97 -11.83 10.49
CA LEU A 212 -1.27 -12.97 9.90
C LEU A 212 0.24 -12.88 10.14
N LEU A 213 0.73 -11.76 10.67
CA LEU A 213 2.15 -11.51 10.87
C LEU A 213 2.68 -12.20 12.12
N PHE A 214 1.92 -12.14 13.22
CA PHE A 214 2.36 -12.59 14.53
C PHE A 214 1.33 -13.49 15.19
N ASP A 215 1.81 -14.51 15.92
CA ASP A 215 0.96 -15.34 16.76
C ASP A 215 0.58 -14.60 18.07
N LYS A 216 -0.18 -15.29 18.92
CA LYS A 216 -0.64 -14.79 20.22
C LYS A 216 0.49 -14.40 21.18
N ASP A 217 1.69 -14.98 20.99
CA ASP A 217 2.87 -14.73 21.82
C ASP A 217 3.76 -13.64 21.19
N GLY A 218 3.32 -13.05 20.07
CA GLY A 218 4.03 -12.01 19.35
C GLY A 218 5.19 -12.54 18.50
N LYS A 219 5.27 -13.85 18.26
CA LYS A 219 6.30 -14.43 17.38
C LYS A 219 5.85 -14.38 15.93
N PHE A 220 6.79 -14.08 15.02
CA PHE A 220 6.51 -14.07 13.59
C PHE A 220 6.10 -15.46 13.09
N ILE A 221 5.01 -15.53 12.33
CA ILE A 221 4.47 -16.78 11.79
C ILE A 221 5.24 -17.14 10.51
N MET A 222 6.01 -18.23 10.57
CA MET A 222 6.85 -18.67 9.43
C MET A 222 6.09 -19.51 8.40
N ASP A 223 5.09 -20.28 8.83
CA ASP A 223 4.38 -21.24 7.98
C ASP A 223 2.90 -20.89 7.95
N PHE A 224 2.58 -19.88 7.14
CA PHE A 224 1.20 -19.52 6.84
C PHE A 224 0.87 -19.95 5.40
N ASP A 225 0.37 -21.18 5.26
CA ASP A 225 -0.10 -21.71 3.98
C ASP A 225 -1.60 -21.43 3.80
N LEU A 226 -1.99 -20.97 2.60
CA LEU A 226 -3.39 -20.98 2.19
C LEU A 226 -3.88 -22.43 2.23
N VAL A 227 -4.91 -22.71 3.03
CA VAL A 227 -5.61 -23.99 2.94
C VAL A 227 -6.35 -23.99 1.61
N LYS A 228 -5.83 -24.70 0.60
CA LYS A 228 -6.60 -25.00 -0.61
C LYS A 228 -7.86 -25.73 -0.16
N ARG A 229 -9.04 -25.20 -0.52
CA ARG A 229 -10.25 -26.03 -0.49
C ARG A 229 -9.97 -27.21 -1.39
N SER A 230 -10.04 -28.43 -0.85
CA SER A 230 -10.34 -29.59 -1.68
C SER A 230 -11.65 -29.26 -2.39
N ASP A 231 -11.63 -29.17 -3.71
CA ASP A 231 -12.87 -29.14 -4.48
C ASP A 231 -13.75 -30.30 -3.97
N PRO A 232 -15.05 -30.07 -3.69
CA PRO A 232 -15.95 -31.19 -3.50
C PRO A 232 -15.84 -32.03 -4.76
N ALA A 233 -15.36 -33.26 -4.61
CA ALA A 233 -15.21 -34.21 -5.71
C ALA A 233 -16.51 -34.22 -6.54
N THR A 234 -16.42 -33.71 -7.76
CA THR A 234 -17.42 -33.91 -8.80
C THR A 234 -17.49 -35.37 -9.20
#